data_AF-A0A9E1RUJ2-F1
#
_entry.id   AF-A0A9E1RUJ2-F1
#
_cell.length_a   1.000
_cell.length_b   1.000
_cell.length_c   1.000
_cell.angle_alpha   90.00
_cell.angle_beta   90.00
_cell.angle_gamma   90.00
#
_symmetry.space_group_name_H-M   'P 1'
#
loop_
_entity.id
_entity.type
_entity.pdbx_description
1 polymer ?
#
loop_
_entity_poly.entity_id
_entity_poly.type
_entity_poly.pdbx_seq_one_letter_code
_entity_poly.pdbx_strand_id
1 'polypeptide(L)'
;MSDDPTLDPTVAITFPGQPLIFAVPVLVILTMVAIVVIQKSRHRTVAAAAWASASNELGIQFVGDGSKLGPVARGQVKSHVVSITPVHKGDKKQIVTQFSVKFAAPEAPKFKLVKRMSDSSSTVDTGNPKFDAVVTVQTDEPDLLSRYLTGSRRAAILRLLTYWPSAQITNRDAHLLTSGIERNHDKLVDSICHLVASAETFDRPTHTADVTPAETQEYIANTEPQHSDVVAKQHPEDTTDVGALIDAPVFSAQDDQRVNGEGRLVTNVGLDEAAVLNELFNSGLDPSGISARFHQIYQGRKISWTGEVVRVGSAERGVQRVAAFIGSVDGMNADSGRVVALTTIKPEPVVREGDVVAFSGSLAKLDASQRLFHVA
;
A
#
# COMPACT_ATOMS: atom_id res chain seq x y z
N MET A 1 79.99 64.36 53.80
CA MET A 1 80.08 62.93 53.43
C MET A 1 78.69 62.36 53.68
N SER A 2 77.67 62.87 52.99
CA SER A 2 77.36 62.81 51.53
C SER A 2 76.64 61.49 51.24
N ASP A 3 75.31 61.53 51.09
CA ASP A 3 74.53 61.82 49.85
C ASP A 3 74.68 60.64 48.88
N ASP A 4 73.69 60.01 48.24
CA ASP A 4 72.27 60.26 47.90
C ASP A 4 71.72 58.90 47.36
N PRO A 5 70.40 58.66 47.24
CA PRO A 5 69.78 57.38 46.92
C PRO A 5 69.52 57.19 45.42
N THR A 6 69.29 55.96 44.96
CA THR A 6 68.76 55.68 43.60
C THR A 6 68.29 54.23 43.54
N LEU A 7 66.98 54.00 43.69
CA LEU A 7 66.00 53.73 42.62
C LEU A 7 66.00 52.27 42.13
N ASP A 8 64.91 51.58 42.49
CA ASP A 8 64.45 50.32 41.92
C ASP A 8 64.44 50.33 40.38
N PRO A 9 64.88 49.24 39.74
CA PRO A 9 64.29 48.81 38.49
C PRO A 9 63.24 47.73 38.79
N THR A 10 61.98 48.15 38.87
CA THR A 10 60.86 47.25 38.57
C THR A 10 61.09 46.72 37.16
N VAL A 11 61.50 45.46 37.04
CA VAL A 11 61.56 44.76 35.77
C VAL A 11 60.12 44.56 35.29
N ALA A 12 59.67 45.47 34.43
CA ALA A 12 58.47 45.27 33.64
C ALA A 12 58.74 44.12 32.66
N ILE A 13 58.37 42.91 33.05
CA ILE A 13 58.28 41.77 32.13
C ILE A 13 57.13 42.08 31.18
N THR A 14 57.50 42.67 30.04
CA THR A 14 56.61 42.82 28.90
C THR A 14 56.44 41.44 28.31
N PHE A 15 55.33 40.76 28.62
CA PHE A 15 54.94 39.56 27.89
C PHE A 15 54.70 39.97 26.43
N PRO A 16 55.45 39.45 25.45
CA PRO A 16 55.08 39.65 24.06
C PRO A 16 53.69 39.04 23.88
N GLY A 17 52.72 39.91 23.58
CA GLY A 17 51.35 39.53 23.35
C GLY A 17 51.30 38.37 22.37
N GLN A 18 50.63 37.30 22.77
CA GLN A 18 50.22 36.24 21.85
C GLN A 18 48.92 36.70 21.16
N PRO A 19 48.93 37.08 19.87
CA PRO A 19 47.70 37.24 19.10
C PRO A 19 47.21 35.89 18.53
N LEU A 20 47.59 34.75 19.13
CA LEU A 20 47.33 33.43 18.55
C LEU A 20 46.12 32.70 19.15
N ILE A 21 45.54 33.17 20.24
CA ILE A 21 44.44 32.45 20.91
C ILE A 21 43.05 32.78 20.31
N PHE A 22 42.90 33.91 19.60
CA PHE A 22 41.60 34.30 19.01
C PHE A 22 41.44 33.97 17.52
N ALA A 23 42.52 33.69 16.77
CA ALA A 23 42.44 33.37 15.35
C ALA A 23 41.89 31.96 15.07
N VAL A 24 42.25 31.00 15.93
CA VAL A 24 41.83 29.59 15.82
C VAL A 24 40.31 29.40 15.95
N PRO A 25 39.61 29.94 16.96
CA PRO A 25 38.16 29.75 17.08
C PRO A 25 37.38 30.43 15.93
N VAL A 26 37.83 31.60 15.45
CA VAL A 26 37.19 32.28 14.30
C VAL A 26 37.35 31.47 13.02
N LEU A 27 38.52 30.89 12.77
CA LEU A 27 38.76 30.02 11.62
C LEU A 27 37.91 28.74 11.69
N VAL A 28 37.73 28.15 12.87
CA VAL A 28 36.85 26.98 13.08
C VAL A 28 35.38 27.34 12.81
N ILE A 29 34.92 28.51 13.25
CA ILE A 29 33.55 28.96 12.97
C ILE A 29 33.35 29.23 11.47
N LEU A 30 34.29 29.92 10.81
CA LEU A 30 34.20 30.20 9.37
C LEU A 30 34.24 28.93 8.53
N THR A 31 35.07 27.94 8.90
CA THR A 31 35.10 26.63 8.22
C THR A 31 33.82 25.84 8.45
N MET A 32 33.26 25.82 9.66
CA MET A 32 31.94 25.20 9.92
C MET A 32 30.82 25.87 9.11
N VAL A 33 30.79 27.20 9.06
CA VAL A 33 29.82 27.94 8.24
C VAL A 33 30.00 27.59 6.75
N ALA A 34 31.23 27.55 6.25
CA ALA A 34 31.51 27.17 4.87
C ALA A 34 31.07 25.73 4.56
N ILE A 35 31.31 24.77 5.47
CA ILE A 35 30.87 23.37 5.32
C ILE A 35 29.33 23.30 5.25
N VAL A 36 28.62 24.01 6.14
CA VAL A 36 27.15 24.06 6.13
C VAL A 36 26.62 24.67 4.83
N VAL A 37 27.24 25.75 4.35
CA VAL A 37 26.86 26.40 3.08
C VAL A 37 27.10 25.46 1.89
N ILE A 38 28.26 24.79 1.84
CA ILE A 38 28.61 23.84 0.77
C ILE A 38 27.65 22.65 0.79
N GLN A 39 27.38 22.04 1.95
CA GLN A 39 26.42 20.95 2.07
C GLN A 39 25.03 21.37 1.62
N LYS A 40 24.55 22.55 2.07
CA LYS A 40 23.24 23.09 1.66
C LYS A 40 23.18 23.34 0.16
N SER A 41 24.26 23.82 -0.46
CA SER A 41 24.32 24.01 -1.91
C SER A 41 24.26 22.68 -2.66
N ARG A 42 25.08 21.69 -2.28
CA ARG A 42 25.09 20.35 -2.87
C ARG A 42 23.73 19.67 -2.75
N HIS A 43 23.07 19.80 -1.60
CA HIS A 43 21.73 19.26 -1.38
C HIS A 43 20.68 19.88 -2.30
N ARG A 44 20.79 21.17 -2.62
CA ARG A 44 19.91 21.83 -3.59
C ARG A 44 20.19 21.34 -5.02
N THR A 45 21.45 21.20 -5.40
CA THR A 45 21.83 20.74 -6.74
C THR A 45 21.37 19.31 -7.01
N VAL A 46 21.55 18.41 -6.04
CA VAL A 46 21.10 17.00 -6.16
C VAL A 46 19.58 16.91 -6.25
N ALA A 47 18.85 17.65 -5.41
CA ALA A 47 17.39 17.70 -5.49
C ALA A 47 16.91 18.24 -6.84
N ALA A 48 17.50 19.34 -7.33
CA ALA A 48 17.14 19.92 -8.61
C ALA A 48 17.38 18.95 -9.79
N ALA A 49 18.49 18.20 -9.78
CA ALA A 49 18.78 17.21 -10.80
C ALA A 49 17.76 16.04 -10.79
N ALA A 50 17.44 15.51 -9.61
CA ALA A 50 16.43 14.46 -9.47
C ALA A 50 15.04 14.94 -9.93
N TRP A 51 14.66 16.16 -9.58
CA TRP A 51 13.38 16.75 -10.01
C TRP A 51 13.33 17.00 -11.51
N ALA A 52 14.41 17.49 -12.11
CA ALA A 52 14.48 17.69 -13.56
C ALA A 52 14.36 16.35 -14.30
N SER A 53 15.07 15.32 -13.84
CA SER A 53 15.01 13.96 -14.39
C SER A 53 13.61 13.36 -14.28
N ALA A 54 13.00 13.39 -13.09
CA ALA A 54 11.65 12.88 -12.87
C ALA A 54 10.60 13.65 -13.67
N SER A 55 10.76 14.97 -13.79
CA SER A 55 9.85 15.81 -14.59
C SER A 55 9.91 15.45 -16.06
N ASN A 56 11.11 15.20 -16.59
CA ASN A 56 11.31 14.76 -17.97
C ASN A 56 10.66 13.39 -18.24
N GLU A 57 10.81 12.44 -17.31
CA GLU A 57 10.17 11.13 -17.41
C GLU A 57 8.64 11.21 -17.36
N LEU A 58 8.10 12.03 -16.46
CA LEU A 58 6.66 12.27 -16.33
C LEU A 58 6.08 13.15 -17.46
N GLY A 59 6.92 13.75 -18.32
CA GLY A 59 6.49 14.70 -19.35
C GLY A 59 5.91 16.01 -18.80
N ILE A 60 6.35 16.43 -17.61
CA ILE A 60 5.89 17.66 -16.93
C ILE A 60 6.97 18.74 -16.92
N GLN A 61 6.56 20.01 -16.84
CA GLN A 61 7.48 21.15 -16.85
C GLN A 61 8.20 21.29 -15.51
N PHE A 62 9.52 21.34 -15.57
CA PHE A 62 10.40 21.62 -14.43
C PHE A 62 10.82 23.10 -14.38
N VAL A 63 10.77 23.70 -13.19
CA VAL A 63 11.29 25.04 -12.91
C VAL A 63 12.15 24.99 -11.65
N GLY A 64 13.48 25.07 -11.82
CA GLY A 64 14.45 24.90 -10.73
C GLY A 64 14.32 25.91 -9.59
N ASP A 65 13.94 27.16 -9.91
CA ASP A 65 13.63 28.22 -8.95
C ASP A 65 12.15 28.61 -9.01
N GLY A 66 11.27 27.61 -9.21
CA GLY A 66 9.83 27.85 -9.36
C GLY A 66 9.15 28.39 -8.11
N SER A 67 9.81 28.35 -6.95
CA SER A 67 9.33 28.95 -5.70
C SER A 67 10.48 29.41 -4.81
N LYS A 68 10.16 30.26 -3.81
CA LYS A 68 11.11 30.63 -2.74
C LYS A 68 11.59 29.42 -1.91
N LEU A 69 10.88 28.29 -1.97
CA LEU A 69 11.15 27.10 -1.19
C LEU A 69 11.95 26.03 -1.95
N GLY A 70 12.14 26.22 -3.26
CA GLY A 70 12.90 25.31 -4.11
C GLY A 70 12.18 24.99 -5.44
N PRO A 71 12.56 23.87 -6.08
CA PRO A 71 12.09 23.51 -7.41
C PRO A 71 10.59 23.26 -7.44
N VAL A 72 9.99 23.42 -8.62
CA VAL A 72 8.58 23.11 -8.88
C VAL A 72 8.48 22.30 -10.17
N ALA A 73 7.64 21.27 -10.17
CA ALA A 73 7.28 20.53 -11.37
C ALA A 73 5.76 20.55 -11.56
N ARG A 74 5.28 20.86 -12.77
CA ARG A 74 3.84 20.96 -13.08
C ARG A 74 3.55 20.54 -14.51
N GLY A 75 2.43 19.89 -14.73
CA GLY A 75 2.03 19.54 -16.08
C GLY A 75 0.81 18.65 -16.08
N GLN A 76 0.67 17.89 -17.15
CA GLN A 76 -0.41 16.92 -17.31
C GLN A 76 0.20 15.53 -17.49
N VAL A 77 -0.29 14.57 -16.72
CA VAL A 77 0.04 13.15 -16.88
C VAL A 77 -1.25 12.44 -17.25
N LYS A 78 -1.30 11.85 -18.44
CA LYS A 78 -2.54 11.39 -19.08
C LYS A 78 -3.56 12.54 -19.16
N SER A 79 -4.76 12.38 -18.59
CA SER A 79 -5.79 13.43 -18.53
C SER A 79 -5.70 14.33 -17.30
N HIS A 80 -4.81 14.04 -16.34
CA HIS A 80 -4.83 14.67 -15.02
C HIS A 80 -3.78 15.76 -14.86
N VAL A 81 -4.15 16.88 -14.23
CA VAL A 81 -3.21 17.95 -13.89
C VAL A 81 -2.45 17.58 -12.63
N VAL A 82 -1.13 17.54 -12.71
CA VAL A 82 -0.25 17.16 -11.60
C VAL A 82 0.67 18.28 -11.19
N SER A 83 1.09 18.27 -9.92
CA SER A 83 2.16 19.14 -9.44
C SER A 83 3.00 18.51 -8.35
N ILE A 84 4.28 18.88 -8.33
CA ILE A 84 5.24 18.61 -7.27
C ILE A 84 5.75 19.97 -6.80
N THR A 85 5.51 20.32 -5.54
CA THR A 85 5.84 21.63 -5.00
C THR A 85 6.31 21.55 -3.55
N PRO A 86 7.35 22.29 -3.16
CA PRO A 86 7.71 22.47 -1.77
C PRO A 86 6.69 23.39 -1.07
N VAL A 87 6.24 22.98 0.12
CA VAL A 87 5.28 23.74 0.95
C VAL A 87 5.71 23.74 2.41
N HIS A 88 5.19 24.68 3.19
CA HIS A 88 5.36 24.68 4.64
C HIS A 88 4.27 23.81 5.29
N LYS A 89 4.67 22.98 6.26
CA LYS A 89 3.78 22.15 7.07
C LYS A 89 3.89 22.50 8.55
N GLY A 90 2.72 22.67 9.19
CA GLY A 90 2.57 22.91 10.62
C GLY A 90 3.11 24.25 11.12
N ASP A 91 2.95 24.51 12.42
CA ASP A 91 3.29 25.80 13.04
C ASP A 91 4.79 26.11 12.98
N LYS A 92 5.63 25.07 12.99
CA LYS A 92 7.09 25.17 12.85
C LYS A 92 7.54 25.46 11.42
N LYS A 93 6.61 25.62 10.46
CA LYS A 93 6.87 25.90 9.04
C LYS A 93 7.95 24.97 8.46
N GLN A 94 7.83 23.67 8.71
CA GLN A 94 8.77 22.70 8.15
C GLN A 94 8.56 22.63 6.64
N ILE A 95 9.63 22.71 5.85
CA ILE A 95 9.55 22.55 4.40
C ILE A 95 9.38 21.07 4.08
N VAL A 96 8.34 20.74 3.31
CA VAL A 96 7.99 19.39 2.85
C VAL A 96 7.68 19.41 1.36
N THR A 97 7.75 18.26 0.70
CA THR A 97 7.31 18.13 -0.69
C THR A 97 5.85 17.71 -0.72
N GLN A 98 5.05 18.46 -1.46
CA GLN A 98 3.67 18.13 -1.76
C GLN A 98 3.59 17.64 -3.20
N PHE A 99 2.99 16.47 -3.37
CA PHE A 99 2.56 15.95 -4.66
C PHE A 99 1.06 16.10 -4.74
N SER A 100 0.52 16.49 -5.89
CA SER A 100 -0.91 16.66 -6.08
C SER A 100 -1.33 16.19 -7.46
N VAL A 101 -2.49 15.56 -7.54
CA VAL A 101 -3.22 15.31 -8.78
C VAL A 101 -4.61 15.93 -8.66
N LYS A 102 -5.06 16.59 -9.71
CA LYS A 102 -6.45 17.06 -9.85
C LYS A 102 -7.22 16.10 -10.73
N PHE A 103 -8.46 15.87 -10.34
CA PHE A 103 -9.36 14.95 -11.02
C PHE A 103 -10.80 15.47 -10.90
N ALA A 104 -11.67 15.01 -11.77
CA ALA A 104 -13.06 15.43 -11.86
C ALA A 104 -13.98 14.29 -11.43
N ALA A 105 -14.42 14.33 -10.17
CA ALA A 105 -15.47 13.45 -9.65
C ALA A 105 -16.79 14.24 -9.48
N PRO A 106 -17.53 14.56 -10.57
CA PRO A 106 -18.73 15.40 -10.50
C PRO A 106 -19.87 14.76 -9.71
N GLU A 107 -19.91 13.43 -9.63
CA GLU A 107 -20.91 12.67 -8.87
C GLU A 107 -20.58 12.60 -7.37
N ALA A 108 -19.37 12.97 -6.95
CA ALA A 108 -18.95 12.88 -5.58
C ALA A 108 -19.42 14.08 -4.74
N PRO A 109 -19.98 13.86 -3.54
CA PRO A 109 -20.22 14.95 -2.60
C PRO A 109 -18.89 15.56 -2.14
N LYS A 110 -18.95 16.69 -1.42
CA LYS A 110 -17.74 17.23 -0.77
C LYS A 110 -17.31 16.28 0.34
N PHE A 111 -16.10 15.77 0.25
CA PHE A 111 -15.54 14.90 1.26
C PHE A 111 -14.05 15.18 1.47
N LYS A 112 -13.54 14.69 2.60
CA LYS A 112 -12.12 14.55 2.89
C LYS A 112 -11.86 13.18 3.51
N LEU A 113 -10.93 12.45 2.92
CA LEU A 113 -10.46 11.14 3.38
C LEU A 113 -8.99 11.24 3.76
N VAL A 114 -8.65 10.70 4.91
CA VAL A 114 -7.26 10.55 5.39
C VAL A 114 -7.10 9.20 6.09
N LYS A 115 -5.87 8.72 6.23
CA LYS A 115 -5.61 7.51 7.02
C LYS A 115 -6.03 7.74 8.47
N ARG A 116 -6.75 6.79 9.06
CA ARG A 116 -7.06 6.84 10.49
C ARG A 116 -5.78 6.55 11.29
N MET A 117 -5.46 7.45 12.20
CA MET A 117 -4.31 7.34 13.11
C MET A 117 -4.73 6.99 14.54
N SER A 118 -5.99 7.22 14.91
CA SER A 118 -6.57 6.87 16.21
C SER A 118 -8.09 6.70 16.12
N ASP A 119 -8.64 5.87 17.01
CA ASP A 119 -10.09 5.58 17.11
C ASP A 119 -10.92 6.79 17.58
N SER A 120 -10.27 7.85 18.06
CA SER A 120 -10.90 9.06 18.60
C SER A 120 -11.37 10.07 17.56
N SER A 121 -11.14 9.81 16.27
CA SER A 121 -11.59 10.71 15.19
C SER A 121 -13.06 10.45 14.87
N SER A 122 -13.92 11.46 15.08
CA SER A 122 -15.32 11.41 14.67
C SER A 122 -15.40 11.07 13.18
N THR A 123 -15.78 9.83 12.89
CA THR A 123 -15.83 9.31 11.52
C THR A 123 -17.27 9.11 11.14
N VAL A 124 -17.60 9.57 9.94
CA VAL A 124 -18.84 9.20 9.26
C VAL A 124 -18.69 7.76 8.77
N ASP A 125 -19.63 6.89 9.15
CA ASP A 125 -19.70 5.51 8.68
C ASP A 125 -20.09 5.50 7.19
N THR A 126 -19.35 4.74 6.37
CA THR A 126 -19.62 4.61 4.93
C THR A 126 -20.33 3.31 4.58
N GLY A 127 -20.72 2.52 5.58
CA GLY A 127 -21.36 1.22 5.44
C GLY A 127 -20.37 0.10 5.14
N ASN A 128 -19.06 0.30 5.34
CA ASN A 128 -18.06 -0.73 5.12
C ASN A 128 -17.09 -0.79 6.32
N PRO A 129 -17.33 -1.67 7.30
CA PRO A 129 -16.55 -1.72 8.53
C PRO A 129 -15.04 -1.89 8.34
N LYS A 130 -14.61 -2.59 7.27
CA LYS A 130 -13.18 -2.78 6.97
C LYS A 130 -12.54 -1.48 6.47
N PHE A 131 -13.21 -0.77 5.57
CA PHE A 131 -12.76 0.53 5.08
C PHE A 131 -12.80 1.58 6.18
N ASP A 132 -13.93 1.61 6.89
CA ASP A 132 -14.22 2.53 7.97
C ASP A 132 -13.40 2.21 9.22
N ALA A 133 -12.59 1.15 9.27
CA ALA A 133 -11.62 0.90 10.34
C ALA A 133 -10.29 1.65 10.12
N VAL A 134 -9.93 1.92 8.86
CA VAL A 134 -8.60 2.43 8.49
C VAL A 134 -8.63 3.79 7.82
N VAL A 135 -9.81 4.28 7.45
CA VAL A 135 -10.01 5.61 6.83
C VAL A 135 -10.84 6.50 7.75
N THR A 136 -10.38 7.73 7.97
CA THR A 136 -11.19 8.78 8.57
C THR A 136 -11.93 9.53 7.47
N VAL A 137 -13.25 9.59 7.59
CA VAL A 137 -14.16 10.16 6.61
C VAL A 137 -14.81 11.42 7.18
N GLN A 138 -14.66 12.54 6.46
CA GLN A 138 -15.32 13.80 6.76
C GLN A 138 -16.18 14.20 5.56
N THR A 139 -17.49 14.28 5.76
CA THR A 139 -18.48 14.68 4.74
C THR A 139 -19.74 15.19 5.43
N ASP A 140 -20.45 16.11 4.79
CA ASP A 140 -21.80 16.52 5.20
C ASP A 140 -22.89 15.63 4.57
N GLU A 141 -22.52 14.76 3.61
CA GLU A 141 -23.42 13.96 2.79
C GLU A 141 -23.02 12.47 2.83
N PRO A 142 -23.19 11.77 3.98
CA PRO A 142 -22.80 10.37 4.18
C PRO A 142 -23.36 9.41 3.13
N ASP A 143 -24.67 9.50 2.85
CA ASP A 143 -25.37 8.56 1.98
C ASP A 143 -24.91 8.66 0.53
N LEU A 144 -24.69 9.88 0.04
CA LEU A 144 -24.14 10.11 -1.30
C LEU A 144 -22.69 9.65 -1.39
N LEU A 145 -21.91 9.85 -0.32
CA LEU A 145 -20.53 9.39 -0.29
C LEU A 145 -20.47 7.87 -0.31
N SER A 146 -21.32 7.18 0.45
CA SER A 146 -21.39 5.72 0.48
C SER A 146 -21.70 5.14 -0.91
N ARG A 147 -22.64 5.74 -1.65
CA ARG A 147 -22.96 5.36 -3.04
C ARG A 147 -21.82 5.65 -4.00
N TYR A 148 -21.14 6.79 -3.82
CA TYR A 148 -19.96 7.12 -4.61
C TYR A 148 -18.78 6.18 -4.30
N LEU A 149 -18.59 5.73 -3.08
CA LEU A 149 -17.48 4.85 -2.70
C LEU A 149 -17.74 3.40 -3.16
N THR A 150 -17.68 3.11 -4.46
CA THR A 150 -17.76 1.73 -4.97
C THR A 150 -16.61 0.85 -4.46
N GLY A 151 -16.72 -0.47 -4.65
CA GLY A 151 -15.65 -1.41 -4.29
C GLY A 151 -14.29 -1.01 -4.87
N SER A 152 -14.24 -0.67 -6.16
CA SER A 152 -13.00 -0.22 -6.83
C SER A 152 -12.45 1.08 -6.25
N ARG A 153 -13.30 2.07 -5.96
CA ARG A 153 -12.87 3.35 -5.37
C ARG A 153 -12.33 3.16 -3.96
N ARG A 154 -13.00 2.35 -3.13
CA ARG A 154 -12.51 1.98 -1.78
C ARG A 154 -11.15 1.29 -1.88
N ALA A 155 -10.97 0.34 -2.79
CA ALA A 155 -9.69 -0.33 -3.00
C ALA A 155 -8.57 0.64 -3.41
N ALA A 156 -8.85 1.58 -4.34
CA ALA A 156 -7.88 2.59 -4.77
C ALA A 156 -7.47 3.55 -3.64
N ILE A 157 -8.42 3.93 -2.78
CA ILE A 157 -8.17 4.75 -1.58
C ILE A 157 -7.30 3.98 -0.58
N LEU A 158 -7.65 2.74 -0.28
CA LEU A 158 -6.89 1.89 0.64
C LEU A 158 -5.47 1.69 0.14
N ARG A 159 -5.27 1.39 -1.15
CA ARG A 159 -3.94 1.28 -1.76
C ARG A 159 -3.14 2.56 -1.55
N LEU A 160 -3.71 3.71 -1.88
CA LEU A 160 -3.02 5.00 -1.73
C LEU A 160 -2.64 5.30 -0.27
N LEU A 161 -3.53 5.03 0.69
CA LEU A 161 -3.29 5.29 2.12
C LEU A 161 -2.40 4.23 2.81
N THR A 162 -2.27 3.05 2.22
CA THR A 162 -1.29 2.04 2.63
C THR A 162 0.12 2.50 2.25
N TYR A 163 0.33 2.89 0.99
CA TYR A 163 1.64 3.36 0.51
C TYR A 163 2.02 4.75 1.03
N TRP A 164 1.06 5.68 1.07
CA TRP A 164 1.24 7.03 1.60
C TRP A 164 0.23 7.33 2.70
N PRO A 165 0.56 6.98 3.95
CA PRO A 165 -0.25 7.33 5.11
C PRO A 165 -0.56 8.82 5.27
N SER A 166 0.29 9.69 4.69
CA SER A 166 0.12 11.15 4.70
C SER A 166 -0.77 11.68 3.59
N ALA A 167 -1.29 10.82 2.72
CA ALA A 167 -2.17 11.25 1.64
C ALA A 167 -3.52 11.72 2.17
N GLN A 168 -4.03 12.75 1.51
CA GLN A 168 -5.35 13.31 1.72
C GLN A 168 -6.06 13.32 0.36
N ILE A 169 -7.29 12.81 0.36
CA ILE A 169 -8.11 12.69 -0.84
C ILE A 169 -9.37 13.52 -0.63
N THR A 170 -9.71 14.33 -1.61
CA THR A 170 -10.94 15.13 -1.66
C THR A 170 -11.74 14.76 -2.91
N ASN A 171 -12.86 15.43 -3.16
CA ASN A 171 -13.62 15.23 -4.38
C ASN A 171 -13.03 15.92 -5.62
N ARG A 172 -11.92 16.64 -5.49
CA ARG A 172 -11.29 17.41 -6.59
C ARG A 172 -9.81 17.11 -6.78
N ASP A 173 -9.15 16.66 -5.72
CA ASP A 173 -7.74 16.37 -5.74
C ASP A 173 -7.37 15.27 -4.76
N ALA A 174 -6.22 14.65 -5.02
CA ALA A 174 -5.50 13.87 -4.05
C ALA A 174 -4.11 14.46 -3.93
N HIS A 175 -3.62 14.57 -2.71
CA HIS A 175 -2.27 15.04 -2.47
C HIS A 175 -1.62 14.26 -1.33
N LEU A 176 -0.30 14.17 -1.36
CA LEU A 176 0.49 13.55 -0.31
C LEU A 176 1.68 14.43 0.04
N LEU A 177 2.18 14.26 1.27
CA LEU A 177 3.28 15.04 1.82
C LEU A 177 4.42 14.11 2.23
N THR A 178 5.65 14.40 1.80
CA THR A 178 6.86 13.70 2.26
C THR A 178 7.64 14.52 3.29
N SER A 179 8.62 13.89 3.95
CA SER A 179 9.52 14.59 4.86
C SER A 179 10.60 15.35 4.08
N GLY A 180 10.61 16.68 4.19
CA GLY A 180 11.62 17.49 3.53
C GLY A 180 11.41 17.64 2.02
N ILE A 181 12.45 18.13 1.34
CA ILE A 181 12.52 18.16 -0.12
C ILE A 181 12.92 16.77 -0.61
N GLU A 182 12.06 16.14 -1.40
CA GLU A 182 12.32 14.82 -2.00
C GLU A 182 13.53 14.91 -2.95
N ARG A 183 14.39 13.91 -2.92
CA ARG A 183 15.66 13.87 -3.69
C ARG A 183 15.83 12.60 -4.49
N ASN A 184 14.98 11.62 -4.26
CA ASN A 184 15.01 10.36 -4.98
C ASN A 184 14.13 10.50 -6.24
N HIS A 185 14.74 10.24 -7.40
CA HIS A 185 14.07 10.26 -8.71
C HIS A 185 12.88 9.30 -8.76
N ASP A 186 13.09 8.03 -8.40
CA ASP A 186 12.07 6.99 -8.45
C ASP A 186 10.88 7.36 -7.57
N LYS A 187 11.12 7.87 -6.36
CA LYS A 187 10.05 8.32 -5.46
C LYS A 187 9.23 9.47 -6.03
N LEU A 188 9.86 10.39 -6.77
CA LEU A 188 9.15 11.51 -7.40
C LEU A 188 8.20 11.01 -8.48
N VAL A 189 8.67 10.09 -9.33
CA VAL A 189 7.89 9.48 -10.40
C VAL A 189 6.77 8.62 -9.82
N ASP A 190 7.12 7.70 -8.92
CA ASP A 190 6.20 6.72 -8.34
C ASP A 190 5.04 7.40 -7.58
N SER A 191 5.34 8.45 -6.81
CA SER A 191 4.31 9.23 -6.10
C SER A 191 3.28 9.83 -7.05
N ILE A 192 3.70 10.36 -8.21
CA ILE A 192 2.78 10.90 -9.21
C ILE A 192 2.01 9.79 -9.92
N CYS A 193 2.68 8.70 -10.30
CA CYS A 193 2.05 7.56 -10.97
C CYS A 193 0.92 6.96 -10.12
N HIS A 194 1.16 6.74 -8.83
CA HIS A 194 0.13 6.21 -7.94
C HIS A 194 -1.02 7.20 -7.68
N LEU A 195 -0.72 8.49 -7.54
CA LEU A 195 -1.76 9.52 -7.46
C LEU A 195 -2.65 9.52 -8.72
N VAL A 196 -2.03 9.48 -9.90
CA VAL A 196 -2.74 9.43 -11.19
C VAL A 196 -3.55 8.14 -11.32
N ALA A 197 -3.02 6.99 -10.92
CA ALA A 197 -3.76 5.73 -10.97
C ALA A 197 -5.00 5.72 -10.05
N SER A 198 -4.89 6.34 -8.86
CA SER A 198 -6.06 6.54 -8.00
C SER A 198 -7.06 7.54 -8.61
N ALA A 199 -6.56 8.63 -9.19
CA ALA A 199 -7.40 9.62 -9.88
C ALA A 199 -8.21 9.03 -11.04
N GLU A 200 -7.61 8.16 -11.85
CA GLU A 200 -8.32 7.42 -12.92
C GLU A 200 -9.48 6.58 -12.40
N THR A 201 -9.44 6.16 -11.14
CA THR A 201 -10.54 5.41 -10.50
C THR A 201 -11.65 6.35 -10.01
N PHE A 202 -11.29 7.56 -9.58
CA PHE A 202 -12.23 8.57 -9.11
C PHE A 202 -13.02 9.23 -10.25
N ASP A 203 -12.38 9.40 -11.41
CA ASP A 203 -13.00 10.03 -12.60
C ASP A 203 -13.95 9.12 -13.36
N ARG A 204 -13.93 7.81 -13.10
CA ARG A 204 -14.86 6.87 -13.76
C ARG A 204 -16.29 7.17 -13.32
N PRO A 205 -17.27 7.25 -14.24
CA PRO A 205 -18.68 7.35 -13.88
C PRO A 205 -19.12 6.14 -13.04
N THR A 206 -20.04 6.35 -12.12
CA THR A 206 -20.65 5.25 -11.36
C THR A 206 -21.62 4.50 -12.27
N HIS A 207 -21.12 3.66 -13.18
CA HIS A 207 -21.98 2.79 -13.97
C HIS A 207 -22.56 1.69 -13.07
N THR A 208 -23.87 1.52 -13.12
CA THR A 208 -24.70 0.59 -12.32
C THR A 208 -24.36 -0.90 -12.47
N ALA A 209 -23.29 -1.25 -13.19
CA ALA A 209 -22.86 -2.63 -13.41
C ALA A 209 -22.04 -3.22 -12.26
N ASP A 210 -21.63 -2.42 -11.27
CA ASP A 210 -20.84 -2.87 -10.12
C ASP A 210 -21.72 -3.16 -8.87
N VAL A 211 -23.04 -3.30 -9.06
CA VAL A 211 -23.89 -3.99 -8.10
C VAL A 211 -23.72 -5.48 -8.36
N THR A 212 -22.73 -6.10 -7.72
CA THR A 212 -22.82 -7.54 -7.48
C THR A 212 -23.99 -7.73 -6.51
N PRO A 213 -25.06 -8.46 -6.88
CA PRO A 213 -26.13 -8.77 -5.94
C PRO A 213 -25.61 -9.86 -5.00
N ALA A 214 -24.87 -9.46 -3.99
CA ALA A 214 -24.49 -10.31 -2.87
C ALA A 214 -25.11 -9.74 -1.58
N GLU A 215 -26.40 -9.40 -1.61
CA GLU A 215 -27.16 -9.05 -0.40
C GLU A 215 -28.68 -9.13 -0.65
N THR A 216 -29.14 -10.23 -1.25
CA THR A 216 -30.58 -10.59 -1.24
C THR A 216 -30.77 -12.09 -1.05
N GLN A 217 -30.14 -12.63 -0.01
CA GLN A 217 -30.46 -13.95 0.53
C GLN A 217 -30.53 -13.89 2.06
N GLU A 218 -31.28 -12.92 2.60
CA GLU A 218 -31.81 -13.02 3.96
C GLU A 218 -33.02 -12.07 4.16
N TYR A 219 -34.02 -12.12 3.27
CA TYR A 219 -35.33 -11.53 3.58
C TYR A 219 -36.49 -12.12 2.78
N ILE A 220 -36.52 -13.44 2.57
CA ILE A 220 -37.78 -14.17 2.28
C ILE A 220 -37.71 -15.53 2.98
N ALA A 221 -37.76 -15.51 4.31
CA ALA A 221 -38.05 -16.69 5.11
C ALA A 221 -38.72 -16.25 6.41
N ASN A 222 -39.82 -15.50 6.30
CA ASN A 222 -40.81 -15.30 7.35
C ASN A 222 -42.12 -14.87 6.70
N THR A 223 -42.76 -15.81 6.01
CA THR A 223 -44.20 -15.75 5.82
C THR A 223 -44.72 -17.15 6.10
N GLU A 224 -45.12 -17.33 7.35
CA GLU A 224 -45.95 -18.41 7.84
C GLU A 224 -47.21 -18.53 6.98
N PRO A 225 -47.56 -19.70 6.44
CA PRO A 225 -48.92 -20.00 6.07
C PRO A 225 -49.55 -20.85 7.17
N GLN A 226 -50.60 -20.29 7.75
CA GLN A 226 -51.49 -20.95 8.69
C GLN A 226 -51.99 -22.31 8.17
N HIS A 227 -52.20 -23.20 9.15
CA HIS A 227 -53.09 -24.35 9.14
C HIS A 227 -54.21 -24.31 8.08
N SER A 228 -54.38 -25.43 7.37
CA SER A 228 -55.70 -26.06 7.18
C SER A 228 -55.54 -27.53 6.83
N ASP A 229 -56.19 -28.36 7.64
CA ASP A 229 -56.37 -29.80 7.50
C ASP A 229 -56.97 -30.20 6.14
N VAL A 230 -56.46 -31.27 5.52
CA VAL A 230 -57.31 -32.29 4.87
C VAL A 230 -56.66 -33.67 4.98
N VAL A 231 -57.41 -34.57 5.62
CA VAL A 231 -57.24 -36.02 5.78
C VAL A 231 -57.41 -36.76 4.45
N ALA A 232 -56.59 -37.79 4.16
CA ALA A 232 -57.05 -39.17 3.85
C ALA A 232 -56.03 -40.09 3.11
N LYS A 233 -55.86 -41.30 3.69
CA LYS A 233 -55.76 -42.66 3.10
C LYS A 233 -54.45 -43.25 2.54
N GLN A 234 -53.90 -44.21 3.32
CA GLN A 234 -53.57 -45.64 3.02
C GLN A 234 -52.99 -46.04 1.64
N HIS A 235 -51.72 -46.51 1.54
CA HIS A 235 -51.18 -47.91 1.65
C HIS A 235 -51.07 -48.65 0.26
N PRO A 236 -50.33 -49.77 0.10
CA PRO A 236 -48.91 -49.92 -0.24
C PRO A 236 -48.68 -50.81 -1.52
N GLU A 237 -47.54 -51.51 -1.60
CA GLU A 237 -47.06 -52.51 -2.61
C GLU A 237 -46.12 -51.90 -3.68
N ASP A 238 -45.02 -52.51 -4.14
CA ASP A 238 -44.59 -53.91 -4.13
C ASP A 238 -43.06 -54.05 -4.32
N THR A 239 -42.60 -55.24 -3.95
CA THR A 239 -41.32 -55.97 -4.06
C THR A 239 -40.40 -55.73 -5.27
N THR A 240 -39.07 -55.95 -5.09
CA THR A 240 -38.32 -57.13 -5.58
C THR A 240 -36.80 -56.96 -5.38
N ASP A 241 -36.19 -57.99 -4.79
CA ASP A 241 -34.77 -58.24 -4.54
C ASP A 241 -34.18 -59.11 -5.65
N VAL A 242 -32.97 -58.82 -6.18
CA VAL A 242 -32.03 -59.85 -6.73
C VAL A 242 -30.58 -59.33 -6.79
N GLY A 243 -29.69 -59.99 -6.02
CA GLY A 243 -28.37 -60.54 -6.44
C GLY A 243 -27.22 -59.59 -6.82
N ALA A 244 -26.20 -59.44 -5.96
CA ALA A 244 -24.90 -60.16 -6.00
C ALA A 244 -23.91 -59.63 -7.07
N LEU A 245 -22.60 -59.47 -6.90
CA LEU A 245 -21.61 -60.24 -6.13
C LEU A 245 -20.23 -59.52 -6.31
N ILE A 246 -19.29 -59.74 -5.37
CA ILE A 246 -17.80 -59.75 -5.52
C ILE A 246 -16.98 -58.60 -4.87
N ASP A 247 -16.36 -58.95 -3.72
CA ASP A 247 -14.95 -58.81 -3.25
C ASP A 247 -14.13 -57.52 -3.52
N ALA A 248 -13.31 -56.95 -2.63
CA ALA A 248 -12.81 -57.26 -1.26
C ALA A 248 -12.03 -56.01 -0.75
N PRO A 249 -11.13 -56.10 0.27
CA PRO A 249 -11.30 -56.09 1.73
C PRO A 249 -11.00 -54.67 2.34
N VAL A 250 -11.44 -54.21 3.52
CA VAL A 250 -11.56 -54.72 4.91
C VAL A 250 -10.23 -54.78 5.70
N PHE A 251 -10.26 -54.11 6.86
CA PHE A 251 -9.34 -54.02 8.03
C PHE A 251 -8.12 -53.07 7.92
N SER A 252 -7.83 -52.17 8.88
CA SER A 252 -8.14 -52.20 10.32
C SER A 252 -8.37 -50.81 10.94
N ALA A 253 -9.33 -50.76 11.87
CA ALA A 253 -9.43 -49.77 12.93
C ALA A 253 -8.96 -50.41 14.27
N GLN A 254 -8.80 -49.55 15.29
CA GLN A 254 -8.36 -49.74 16.69
C GLN A 254 -6.88 -49.35 16.92
N ASP A 255 -6.51 -48.48 17.87
CA ASP A 255 -7.20 -48.05 19.08
C ASP A 255 -6.83 -46.63 19.55
N ASP A 256 -7.83 -46.01 20.17
CA ASP A 256 -7.80 -45.09 21.32
C ASP A 256 -6.57 -44.21 21.61
N GLN A 257 -6.78 -42.90 21.46
CA GLN A 257 -6.53 -41.99 22.60
C GLN A 257 -7.47 -40.78 22.58
N ARG A 258 -8.50 -40.84 23.44
CA ARG A 258 -9.28 -39.68 23.87
C ARG A 258 -8.38 -38.68 24.60
N VAL A 259 -8.27 -37.45 24.09
CA VAL A 259 -8.13 -36.26 24.93
C VAL A 259 -8.97 -35.12 24.31
N ASN A 260 -9.97 -34.71 25.10
CA ASN A 260 -10.73 -33.46 25.10
C ASN A 260 -10.58 -32.47 23.93
N GLY A 261 -11.72 -32.26 23.25
CA GLY A 261 -12.43 -30.99 23.34
C GLY A 261 -11.80 -29.78 22.65
N GLU A 262 -12.00 -29.69 21.34
CA GLU A 262 -12.51 -28.49 20.66
C GLU A 262 -12.76 -28.87 19.19
N GLY A 263 -14.03 -29.20 18.88
CA GLY A 263 -14.49 -29.38 17.51
C GLY A 263 -14.49 -28.04 16.79
N ARG A 264 -13.30 -27.55 16.42
CA ARG A 264 -13.16 -26.43 15.49
C ARG A 264 -13.63 -26.92 14.14
N LEU A 265 -14.88 -26.59 13.82
CA LEU A 265 -15.41 -26.58 12.46
C LEU A 265 -14.32 -26.07 11.52
N VAL A 266 -13.76 -26.97 10.73
CA VAL A 266 -12.83 -26.66 9.65
C VAL A 266 -13.64 -25.97 8.57
N THR A 267 -13.87 -24.68 8.77
CA THR A 267 -14.16 -23.79 7.66
C THR A 267 -12.94 -23.81 6.76
N ASN A 268 -13.15 -23.97 5.45
CA ASN A 268 -12.13 -23.78 4.43
C ASN A 268 -11.68 -22.31 4.47
N VAL A 269 -10.83 -21.96 5.44
CA VAL A 269 -10.18 -20.66 5.53
C VAL A 269 -9.15 -20.64 4.42
N GLY A 270 -9.47 -19.95 3.32
CA GLY A 270 -8.48 -19.63 2.30
C GLY A 270 -7.25 -19.00 2.97
N LEU A 271 -6.06 -19.42 2.55
CA LEU A 271 -4.82 -18.87 3.10
C LEU A 271 -4.76 -17.36 2.87
N ASP A 272 -4.72 -16.62 3.97
CA ASP A 272 -4.62 -15.17 3.97
C ASP A 272 -3.29 -14.73 3.37
N GLU A 273 -3.38 -13.89 2.34
CA GLU A 273 -2.25 -13.40 1.53
C GLU A 273 -1.21 -12.68 2.39
N ALA A 274 -1.66 -11.77 3.26
CA ALA A 274 -0.78 -10.99 4.11
C ALA A 274 -0.01 -11.86 5.10
N ALA A 275 -0.67 -12.88 5.68
CA ALA A 275 -0.02 -13.83 6.58
C ALA A 275 1.09 -14.63 5.86
N VAL A 276 0.84 -15.12 4.65
CA VAL A 276 1.83 -15.87 3.86
C VAL A 276 3.02 -14.99 3.47
N LEU A 277 2.76 -13.77 3.01
CA LEU A 277 3.83 -12.83 2.65
C LEU A 277 4.66 -12.43 3.86
N ASN A 278 4.02 -12.16 4.99
CA ASN A 278 4.73 -11.79 6.22
C ASN A 278 5.60 -12.95 6.75
N GLU A 279 5.09 -14.18 6.73
CA GLU A 279 5.85 -15.33 7.22
C GLU A 279 7.01 -15.70 6.29
N LEU A 280 6.84 -15.59 4.98
CA LEU A 280 7.88 -15.96 4.02
C LEU A 280 8.91 -14.84 3.82
N PHE A 281 8.48 -13.59 3.74
CA PHE A 281 9.37 -12.50 3.31
C PHE A 281 9.72 -11.51 4.41
N ASN A 282 8.80 -11.22 5.33
CA ASN A 282 9.04 -10.25 6.41
C ASN A 282 9.71 -10.88 7.66
N SER A 283 9.91 -12.20 7.67
CA SER A 283 10.49 -12.94 8.80
C SER A 283 12.01 -12.92 8.85
N GLY A 284 12.67 -12.30 7.87
CA GLY A 284 14.14 -12.21 7.78
C GLY A 284 14.81 -13.51 7.30
N LEU A 285 14.05 -14.44 6.72
CA LEU A 285 14.60 -15.66 6.11
C LEU A 285 15.42 -15.33 4.86
N ASP A 286 16.50 -16.09 4.64
CA ASP A 286 17.24 -16.07 3.38
C ASP A 286 16.48 -16.89 2.29
N PRO A 287 16.82 -16.76 0.99
CA PRO A 287 16.09 -17.44 -0.07
C PRO A 287 16.00 -18.97 0.09
N SER A 288 16.98 -19.60 0.74
CA SER A 288 16.95 -21.03 1.04
C SER A 288 15.95 -21.37 2.13
N GLY A 289 15.91 -20.61 3.23
CA GLY A 289 14.92 -20.71 4.29
C GLY A 289 13.48 -20.46 3.80
N ILE A 290 13.29 -19.44 2.95
CA ILE A 290 12.00 -19.15 2.31
C ILE A 290 11.51 -20.35 1.51
N SER A 291 12.37 -20.91 0.67
CA SER A 291 12.03 -22.06 -0.18
C SER A 291 11.67 -23.28 0.67
N ALA A 292 12.45 -23.59 1.71
CA ALA A 292 12.19 -24.71 2.61
C ALA A 292 10.84 -24.56 3.32
N ARG A 293 10.56 -23.37 3.87
CA ARG A 293 9.30 -23.05 4.54
C ARG A 293 8.09 -23.18 3.62
N PHE A 294 8.23 -22.71 2.37
CA PHE A 294 7.20 -22.86 1.35
C PHE A 294 6.86 -24.31 1.05
N HIS A 295 7.86 -25.16 0.81
CA HIS A 295 7.65 -26.58 0.53
C HIS A 295 7.00 -27.30 1.72
N GLN A 296 7.34 -26.93 2.95
CA GLN A 296 6.83 -27.58 4.15
C GLN A 296 5.37 -27.22 4.46
N ILE A 297 4.97 -25.95 4.26
CA ILE A 297 3.71 -25.43 4.81
C ILE A 297 2.69 -25.07 3.72
N TYR A 298 3.16 -24.49 2.60
CA TYR A 298 2.31 -23.79 1.66
C TYR A 298 2.16 -24.50 0.31
N GLN A 299 3.11 -25.34 -0.09
CA GLN A 299 3.01 -26.06 -1.35
C GLN A 299 1.76 -26.95 -1.39
N GLY A 300 1.02 -26.87 -2.49
CA GLY A 300 -0.24 -27.59 -2.71
C GLY A 300 -1.45 -27.00 -1.99
N ARG A 301 -1.27 -25.94 -1.18
CA ARG A 301 -2.40 -25.28 -0.53
C ARG A 301 -3.18 -24.40 -1.50
N LYS A 302 -4.50 -24.38 -1.31
CA LYS A 302 -5.40 -23.52 -2.08
C LYS A 302 -5.38 -22.09 -1.55
N ILE A 303 -5.35 -21.15 -2.48
CA ILE A 303 -5.40 -19.71 -2.23
C ILE A 303 -6.54 -19.07 -3.02
N SER A 304 -6.99 -17.93 -2.55
CA SER A 304 -7.84 -17.00 -3.30
C SER A 304 -7.30 -15.61 -3.01
N TRP A 305 -6.51 -15.10 -3.95
CA TRP A 305 -5.73 -13.88 -3.78
C TRP A 305 -6.13 -12.84 -4.82
N THR A 306 -5.81 -11.59 -4.54
CA THR A 306 -6.08 -10.47 -5.43
C THR A 306 -4.79 -9.78 -5.77
N GLY A 307 -4.54 -9.52 -7.05
CA GLY A 307 -3.32 -8.84 -7.45
C GLY A 307 -3.52 -7.93 -8.65
N GLU A 308 -2.64 -6.93 -8.75
CA GLU A 308 -2.57 -6.03 -9.90
C GLU A 308 -1.76 -6.68 -11.01
N VAL A 309 -2.31 -6.80 -12.21
CA VAL A 309 -1.62 -7.38 -13.35
C VAL A 309 -0.46 -6.49 -13.76
N VAL A 310 0.76 -6.96 -13.52
CA VAL A 310 2.00 -6.28 -13.93
C VAL A 310 2.47 -6.74 -15.30
N ARG A 311 2.01 -7.90 -15.77
CA ARG A 311 2.33 -8.40 -17.10
C ARG A 311 1.30 -9.39 -17.60
N VAL A 312 0.91 -9.26 -18.87
CA VAL A 312 0.12 -10.26 -19.59
C VAL A 312 1.00 -10.89 -20.66
N GLY A 313 1.12 -12.21 -20.64
CA GLY A 313 1.80 -13.01 -21.65
C GLY A 313 0.84 -13.99 -22.32
N SER A 314 1.16 -14.39 -23.54
CA SER A 314 0.45 -15.48 -24.21
C SER A 314 0.92 -16.83 -23.66
N ALA A 315 -0.01 -17.70 -23.27
CA ALA A 315 0.25 -19.12 -23.04
C ALA A 315 -0.24 -19.95 -24.24
N GLU A 316 0.01 -21.26 -24.22
CA GLU A 316 -0.50 -22.17 -25.24
C GLU A 316 -2.05 -22.18 -25.27
N ARG A 317 -2.61 -22.31 -26.48
CA ARG A 317 -4.06 -22.55 -26.75
C ARG A 317 -5.03 -21.62 -26.01
N GLY A 318 -4.97 -20.32 -26.31
CA GLY A 318 -6.03 -19.39 -25.93
C GLY A 318 -6.15 -19.17 -24.42
N VAL A 319 -5.10 -19.45 -23.63
CA VAL A 319 -5.05 -19.11 -22.20
C VAL A 319 -4.07 -17.95 -22.03
N GLN A 320 -4.40 -16.98 -21.16
CA GLN A 320 -3.50 -15.86 -20.88
C GLN A 320 -2.68 -16.17 -19.62
N ARG A 321 -1.37 -15.98 -19.69
CA ARG A 321 -0.51 -16.04 -18.51
C ARG A 321 -0.42 -14.66 -17.90
N VAL A 322 -0.82 -14.55 -16.65
CA VAL A 322 -0.88 -13.29 -15.92
C VAL A 322 0.13 -13.33 -14.78
N ALA A 323 0.99 -12.32 -14.74
CA ALA A 323 1.79 -12.00 -13.58
C ALA A 323 1.07 -10.90 -12.80
N ALA A 324 0.63 -11.22 -11.59
CA ALA A 324 -0.09 -10.30 -10.71
C ALA A 324 0.78 -9.95 -9.50
N PHE A 325 0.99 -8.65 -9.26
CA PHE A 325 1.59 -8.15 -8.03
C PHE A 325 0.64 -8.38 -6.87
N ILE A 326 1.12 -9.09 -5.85
CA ILE A 326 0.35 -9.45 -4.64
C ILE A 326 0.94 -8.81 -3.37
N GLY A 327 2.12 -8.21 -3.42
CA GLY A 327 2.63 -7.48 -2.26
C GLY A 327 4.13 -7.28 -2.27
N SER A 328 4.65 -6.86 -1.13
CA SER A 328 6.07 -6.54 -0.96
C SER A 328 6.71 -7.38 0.14
N VAL A 329 8.05 -7.45 0.10
CA VAL A 329 8.87 -8.24 1.02
C VAL A 329 9.01 -7.65 2.42
N ASP A 330 8.49 -6.44 2.64
CA ASP A 330 8.34 -5.84 3.96
C ASP A 330 6.87 -5.57 4.33
N GLY A 331 5.93 -5.99 3.48
CA GLY A 331 4.49 -5.77 3.61
C GLY A 331 4.03 -4.30 3.62
N MET A 332 4.95 -3.33 3.50
CA MET A 332 4.66 -1.91 3.70
C MET A 332 5.18 -1.01 2.57
N ASN A 333 6.20 -1.42 1.83
CA ASN A 333 6.80 -0.66 0.73
C ASN A 333 7.00 -1.52 -0.53
N ALA A 334 6.43 -1.11 -1.67
CA ALA A 334 6.59 -1.83 -2.94
C ALA A 334 8.05 -1.90 -3.42
N ASP A 335 8.88 -0.94 -2.98
CA ASP A 335 10.30 -0.84 -3.33
C ASP A 335 11.19 -1.81 -2.55
N SER A 336 10.71 -2.37 -1.43
CA SER A 336 11.44 -3.44 -0.71
C SER A 336 11.57 -4.71 -1.56
N GLY A 337 10.76 -4.77 -2.61
CA GLY A 337 10.84 -5.58 -3.81
C GLY A 337 9.59 -6.45 -3.94
N ARG A 338 9.12 -6.49 -5.18
CA ARG A 338 7.79 -6.98 -5.54
C ARG A 338 7.69 -8.49 -5.40
N VAL A 339 6.58 -8.94 -4.83
CA VAL A 339 6.17 -10.34 -4.80
C VAL A 339 5.05 -10.51 -5.81
N VAL A 340 5.21 -11.49 -6.70
CA VAL A 340 4.35 -11.68 -7.86
C VAL A 340 3.78 -13.10 -7.85
N ALA A 341 2.52 -13.24 -8.19
CA ALA A 341 1.88 -14.51 -8.50
C ALA A 341 1.75 -14.67 -10.01
N LEU A 342 2.31 -15.75 -10.54
CA LEU A 342 2.13 -16.18 -11.91
C LEU A 342 1.00 -17.20 -11.97
N THR A 343 -0.05 -16.89 -12.72
CA THR A 343 -1.19 -17.76 -12.94
C THR A 343 -1.59 -17.79 -14.41
N THR A 344 -2.46 -18.73 -14.78
CA THR A 344 -3.01 -18.83 -16.13
C THR A 344 -4.52 -18.68 -16.04
N ILE A 345 -5.07 -17.72 -16.77
CA ILE A 345 -6.49 -17.39 -16.74
C ILE A 345 -7.16 -17.67 -18.10
N LYS A 346 -8.47 -17.91 -18.06
CA LYS A 346 -9.26 -18.04 -19.27
C LYS A 346 -9.15 -16.77 -20.15
N PRO A 347 -9.26 -16.88 -21.48
CA PRO A 347 -9.09 -15.76 -22.40
C PRO A 347 -10.16 -14.66 -22.24
N GLU A 348 -11.28 -15.00 -21.62
CA GLU A 348 -12.35 -14.07 -21.30
C GLU A 348 -12.62 -14.10 -19.79
N PRO A 349 -12.71 -12.93 -19.12
CA PRO A 349 -12.56 -11.57 -19.66
C PRO A 349 -11.11 -11.25 -20.07
N VAL A 350 -10.94 -10.38 -21.06
CA VAL A 350 -9.60 -9.91 -21.48
C VAL A 350 -9.01 -9.07 -20.36
N VAL A 351 -7.90 -9.53 -19.80
CA VAL A 351 -7.17 -8.83 -18.74
C VAL A 351 -6.03 -8.02 -19.33
N ARG A 352 -5.80 -6.82 -18.80
CA ARG A 352 -4.75 -5.88 -19.21
C ARG A 352 -3.81 -5.57 -18.05
N GLU A 353 -2.62 -5.07 -18.38
CA GLU A 353 -1.71 -4.53 -17.36
C GLU A 353 -2.38 -3.36 -16.63
N GLY A 354 -2.27 -3.37 -15.30
CA GLY A 354 -2.94 -2.44 -14.38
C GLY A 354 -4.30 -2.91 -13.88
N ASP A 355 -4.89 -3.97 -14.45
CA ASP A 355 -6.16 -4.52 -13.94
C ASP A 355 -5.95 -5.23 -12.60
N VAL A 356 -6.92 -5.12 -11.70
CA VAL A 356 -6.94 -5.90 -10.46
C VAL A 356 -7.75 -7.15 -10.70
N VAL A 357 -7.12 -8.31 -10.51
CA VAL A 357 -7.74 -9.61 -10.73
C VAL A 357 -7.76 -10.42 -9.45
N ALA A 358 -8.91 -11.01 -9.14
CA ALA A 358 -9.02 -12.08 -8.17
C ALA A 358 -8.74 -13.40 -8.89
N PHE A 359 -7.82 -14.20 -8.36
CA PHE A 359 -7.50 -15.52 -8.90
C PHE A 359 -7.43 -16.52 -7.76
N SER A 360 -7.75 -17.77 -8.08
CA SER A 360 -7.75 -18.87 -7.13
C SER A 360 -7.08 -20.07 -7.75
N GLY A 361 -6.35 -20.82 -6.94
CA GLY A 361 -5.59 -21.97 -7.41
C GLY A 361 -4.74 -22.54 -6.29
N SER A 362 -3.86 -23.47 -6.65
CA SER A 362 -2.95 -24.11 -5.69
C SER A 362 -1.54 -23.54 -5.84
N LEU A 363 -0.88 -23.25 -4.72
CA LEU A 363 0.52 -22.82 -4.69
C LEU A 363 1.43 -23.98 -5.13
N ALA A 364 1.89 -23.96 -6.37
CA ALA A 364 2.62 -25.07 -6.98
C ALA A 364 4.13 -24.97 -6.72
N LYS A 365 4.70 -23.76 -6.85
CA LYS A 365 6.13 -23.48 -6.71
C LYS A 365 6.37 -22.05 -6.25
N LEU A 366 7.49 -21.81 -5.59
CA LEU A 366 8.02 -20.48 -5.28
C LEU A 366 9.46 -20.38 -5.78
N ASP A 367 9.76 -19.34 -6.56
CA ASP A 367 11.13 -18.87 -6.76
C ASP A 367 11.40 -17.76 -5.74
N ALA A 368 12.10 -18.09 -4.66
CA ALA A 368 12.36 -17.14 -3.56
C ALA A 368 13.29 -15.98 -3.98
N SER A 369 14.20 -16.22 -4.93
CA SER A 369 15.13 -15.20 -5.44
C SER A 369 14.40 -14.16 -6.29
N GLN A 370 13.43 -14.62 -7.09
CA GLN A 370 12.60 -13.77 -7.93
C GLN A 370 11.30 -13.32 -7.23
N ARG A 371 11.03 -13.83 -6.02
CA ARG A 371 9.81 -13.57 -5.24
C ARG A 371 8.55 -13.86 -6.05
N LEU A 372 8.58 -15.00 -6.76
CA LEU A 372 7.57 -15.38 -7.74
C LEU A 372 6.87 -16.67 -7.30
N PHE A 373 5.59 -16.56 -6.99
CA PHE A 373 4.72 -17.72 -6.80
C PHE A 373 4.22 -18.24 -8.15
N HIS A 374 4.13 -19.55 -8.29
CA HIS A 374 3.41 -20.21 -9.37
C HIS A 374 2.10 -20.76 -8.81
N VAL A 375 1.00 -20.33 -9.39
CA VAL A 375 -0.36 -20.73 -9.00
C VAL A 375 -0.96 -21.55 -10.12
N ALA A 376 -1.33 -22.80 -9.80
CA ALA A 376 -1.89 -23.78 -10.72
C ALA A 376 -3.42 -23.81 -10.67
#